data_AF-A0A099PDZ3-F1
#
_entry.id   AF-A0A099PDZ3-F1
#
_cell.length_a   1.000
_cell.length_b   1.000
_cell.length_c   1.000
_cell.angle_alpha   90.00
_cell.angle_beta   90.00
_cell.angle_gamma   90.00
#
_symmetry.space_group_name_H-M   'P 1'
#
loop_
_entity.id
_entity.type
_entity.pdbx_description
1 polymer ?
#
loop_
_entity_poly.entity_id
_entity_poly.type
_entity_poly.pdbx_seq_one_letter_code
_entity_poly.pdbx_strand_id
1 'polypeptide(L)'
;MSDNNYFSDLGTSLEIQREDHLNQRGQLRYLGDGWQFLANLHQYQTINDNVSSPYQRTPQLLLTGNESLSEKAALSYSAEYVRFERDRKDFFSNSADILRTDAQRVHFRPSITHRNSRPWGFMNSELTLWHSNYDFDFPTGADTSNIPDSVTAGIASIDSGLYFDRDFTLADSDYSQSLEPRLMLLHVEKNNQQPTLDSFRYFDTSQLSFSYNNLFDRYGWSGNDRVSATSQATIGVSSASMINAALRKPALLSLKPITPQTGKAMICAQAILTVMSPAPTWHYWRSGISPRHFAYVTTLKLIVTASAWKSRTIG
;
A
#
# COMPACT_ATOMS: atom_id res chain seq x y z
N MET A 1 24.16 -21.70 2.77
CA MET A 1 24.52 -22.85 1.90
C MET A 1 26.04 -22.95 1.81
N SER A 2 26.61 -24.15 1.58
CA SER A 2 28.07 -24.38 1.56
C SER A 2 28.77 -23.87 0.30
N ASP A 3 28.05 -23.75 -0.82
CA ASP A 3 28.57 -23.26 -2.11
C ASP A 3 27.41 -22.76 -3.00
N ASN A 4 27.68 -21.82 -3.91
CA ASN A 4 26.73 -21.19 -4.84
C ASN A 4 26.34 -22.11 -6.02
N ASN A 5 27.05 -23.22 -6.23
CA ASN A 5 26.81 -24.18 -7.33
C ASN A 5 25.88 -25.35 -6.98
N TYR A 6 25.24 -25.34 -5.80
CA TYR A 6 24.42 -26.47 -5.35
C TYR A 6 23.26 -26.81 -6.32
N PHE A 7 22.67 -25.80 -6.97
CA PHE A 7 21.60 -26.01 -7.95
C PHE A 7 22.10 -26.28 -9.37
N SER A 8 23.37 -25.99 -9.70
CA SER A 8 23.96 -26.34 -10.99
C SER A 8 24.41 -27.80 -11.06
N ASP A 9 24.77 -28.38 -9.93
CA ASP A 9 25.36 -29.72 -9.87
C ASP A 9 24.30 -30.85 -9.75
N LEU A 10 23.05 -30.48 -9.41
CA LEU A 10 21.91 -31.40 -9.44
C LEU A 10 21.30 -31.43 -10.85
N GLY A 11 22.03 -32.02 -11.78
CA GLY A 11 21.55 -32.27 -13.14
C GLY A 11 20.26 -33.10 -13.14
N THR A 12 19.12 -32.44 -13.30
CA THR A 12 17.82 -33.09 -13.58
C THR A 12 17.02 -32.23 -14.55
N SER A 13 16.47 -32.89 -15.58
CA SER A 13 15.79 -32.33 -16.75
C SER A 13 14.36 -31.87 -16.46
N LEU A 14 14.16 -31.07 -15.42
CA LEU A 14 12.91 -30.38 -15.17
C LEU A 14 13.19 -28.88 -15.23
N GLU A 15 12.30 -28.13 -15.88
CA GLU A 15 12.35 -26.67 -15.95
C GLU A 15 12.11 -26.08 -14.56
N ILE A 16 13.15 -26.12 -13.72
CA ILE A 16 13.20 -25.58 -12.38
C ILE A 16 13.42 -24.07 -12.55
N GLN A 17 12.45 -23.26 -12.12
CA GLN A 17 12.64 -21.82 -11.93
C GLN A 17 13.93 -21.63 -11.13
N ARG A 18 14.97 -21.08 -11.77
CA ARG A 18 16.20 -20.70 -11.09
C ARG A 18 15.88 -19.52 -10.18
N GLU A 19 15.92 -19.76 -8.88
CA GLU A 19 15.80 -18.70 -7.89
C GLU A 19 17.16 -17.99 -7.79
N ASP A 20 17.24 -16.71 -8.16
CA ASP A 20 18.50 -15.94 -8.11
C ASP A 20 18.95 -15.61 -6.67
N HIS A 21 18.04 -15.74 -5.69
CA HIS A 21 18.27 -15.43 -4.28
C HIS A 21 17.63 -16.46 -3.34
N LEU A 22 18.39 -16.93 -2.34
CA LEU A 22 17.86 -17.76 -1.27
C LEU A 22 17.43 -16.89 -0.07
N ASN A 23 16.14 -16.94 0.27
CA ASN A 23 15.58 -16.24 1.42
C ASN A 23 15.93 -16.95 2.75
N GLN A 24 16.53 -16.22 3.68
CA GLN A 24 16.87 -16.67 5.02
C GLN A 24 16.21 -15.76 6.06
N ARG A 25 15.30 -16.30 6.85
CA ARG A 25 14.49 -15.50 7.78
C ARG A 25 14.32 -16.17 9.13
N GLY A 26 14.67 -15.45 10.20
CA GLY A 26 14.36 -15.80 11.58
C GLY A 26 13.46 -14.73 12.20
N GLN A 27 12.38 -15.12 12.86
CA GLN A 27 11.45 -14.19 13.48
C GLN A 27 11.11 -14.60 14.91
N LEU A 28 11.13 -13.61 15.80
CA LEU A 28 10.55 -13.71 17.13
C LEU A 28 9.41 -12.71 17.23
N ARG A 29 8.21 -13.18 17.59
CA ARG A 29 7.04 -12.31 17.78
C ARG A 29 6.52 -12.46 19.20
N TYR A 30 6.31 -11.35 19.87
CA TYR A 30 5.63 -11.27 21.14
C TYR A 30 4.31 -10.52 20.96
N LEU A 31 3.23 -11.11 21.46
CA LEU A 31 1.88 -10.55 21.40
C LEU A 31 1.48 -10.13 22.81
N GLY A 32 1.30 -8.84 23.01
CA GLY A 32 0.71 -8.28 24.23
C GLY A 32 -0.75 -7.90 24.01
N ASP A 33 -1.36 -7.38 25.06
CA ASP A 33 -2.71 -6.81 24.99
C ASP A 33 -2.63 -5.43 24.31
N GLY A 34 -3.22 -5.29 23.12
CA GLY A 34 -3.24 -4.04 22.36
C GLY A 34 -1.97 -3.74 21.55
N TRP A 35 -0.90 -4.51 21.71
CA TRP A 35 0.36 -4.30 21.00
C TRP A 35 1.09 -5.61 20.63
N GLN A 36 1.97 -5.52 19.64
CA GLN A 36 2.85 -6.62 19.26
C GLN A 36 4.27 -6.09 19.01
N PHE A 37 5.24 -6.91 19.38
CA PHE A 37 6.64 -6.70 19.09
C PHE A 37 7.17 -7.81 18.19
N LEU A 38 7.91 -7.42 17.15
CA LEU A 38 8.54 -8.31 16.19
C LEU A 38 10.03 -8.01 16.14
N ALA A 39 10.85 -9.00 16.45
CA ALA A 39 12.26 -9.02 16.08
C ALA A 39 12.43 -9.92 14.86
N ASN A 40 13.02 -9.40 13.79
CA ASN A 40 13.16 -10.06 12.51
C ASN A 40 14.63 -9.97 12.05
N LEU A 41 15.17 -11.11 11.63
CA LEU A 41 16.44 -11.24 10.93
C LEU A 41 16.10 -11.76 9.54
N HIS A 42 16.24 -10.92 8.52
CA HIS A 42 15.87 -11.29 7.15
C HIS A 42 17.01 -10.96 6.20
N GLN A 43 17.60 -12.00 5.63
CA GLN A 43 18.76 -11.94 4.76
C GLN A 43 18.48 -12.69 3.46
N TYR A 44 19.14 -12.27 2.39
CA TYR A 44 19.14 -12.98 1.12
C TYR A 44 20.57 -13.41 0.80
N GLN A 45 20.74 -14.67 0.42
CA GLN A 45 21.97 -15.15 -0.19
C GLN A 45 21.78 -15.13 -1.71
N THR A 46 22.45 -14.20 -2.40
CA THR A 46 22.46 -14.18 -3.87
C THR A 46 23.28 -15.37 -4.37
N ILE A 47 22.67 -16.17 -5.25
CA ILE A 47 23.28 -17.36 -5.86
C ILE A 47 23.91 -16.99 -7.20
N ASN A 48 23.30 -16.04 -7.92
CA ASN A 48 23.74 -15.56 -9.22
C ASN A 48 24.48 -14.22 -9.10
N ASP A 49 25.81 -14.24 -9.28
CA ASP A 49 26.66 -13.05 -9.14
C ASP A 49 26.39 -11.97 -10.21
N ASN A 50 25.57 -12.25 -11.22
CA ASN A 50 25.17 -11.27 -12.25
C ASN A 50 23.94 -10.43 -11.86
N VAL A 51 23.34 -10.67 -10.69
CA VAL A 51 22.14 -9.97 -10.20
C VAL A 51 22.47 -9.21 -8.91
N SER A 52 21.99 -7.97 -8.80
CA SER A 52 22.20 -7.16 -7.59
C SER A 52 21.58 -7.84 -6.36
N SER A 53 22.34 -7.91 -5.26
CA SER A 53 21.80 -8.42 -4.01
C SER A 53 20.69 -7.49 -3.46
N PRO A 54 19.54 -8.04 -3.03
CA PRO A 54 18.52 -7.24 -2.38
C PRO A 54 18.96 -6.83 -0.97
N TYR A 55 18.38 -5.74 -0.46
CA TYR A 55 18.64 -5.31 0.91
C TYR A 55 18.17 -6.34 1.94
N GLN A 56 19.05 -6.59 2.89
CA GLN A 56 18.86 -7.40 4.10
C GLN A 56 18.34 -6.48 5.21
N ARG A 57 17.56 -7.03 6.14
CA ARG A 57 16.99 -6.32 7.29
C ARG A 57 17.41 -7.03 8.56
N THR A 58 18.56 -6.63 9.10
CA THR A 58 19.27 -7.37 10.16
C THR A 58 19.96 -6.40 11.13
N PRO A 59 19.42 -6.19 12.34
CA PRO A 59 18.09 -6.59 12.81
C PRO A 59 16.99 -5.63 12.33
N GLN A 60 15.75 -6.11 12.34
CA GLN A 60 14.54 -5.29 12.29
C GLN A 60 13.75 -5.52 13.58
N LEU A 61 13.49 -4.45 14.32
CA LEU A 61 12.69 -4.43 15.52
C LEU A 61 11.46 -3.56 15.26
N LEU A 62 10.27 -4.13 15.36
CA LEU A 62 9.01 -3.45 15.05
C LEU A 62 8.05 -3.59 16.23
N LEU A 63 7.64 -2.46 16.80
CA LEU A 63 6.58 -2.35 17.79
C LEU A 63 5.36 -1.71 17.12
N THR A 64 4.21 -2.35 17.20
CA THR A 64 2.95 -1.78 16.74
C THR A 64 1.87 -1.97 17.79
N GLY A 65 0.97 -1.01 17.91
CA GLY A 65 -0.16 -1.11 18.83
C GLY A 65 -1.38 -0.32 18.38
N ASN A 66 -2.51 -0.69 18.94
CA ASN A 66 -3.80 -0.05 18.72
C ASN A 66 -4.58 -0.04 20.04
N GLU A 67 -4.84 1.16 20.54
CA GLU A 67 -5.51 1.40 21.81
C GLU A 67 -6.81 2.17 21.56
N SER A 68 -7.91 1.70 22.16
CA SER A 68 -9.17 2.45 22.16
C SER A 68 -9.08 3.61 23.15
N LEU A 69 -9.29 4.83 22.66
CA LEU A 69 -9.39 6.04 23.50
C LEU A 69 -10.84 6.30 23.93
N SER A 70 -11.79 5.91 23.08
CA SER A 70 -13.24 5.92 23.34
C SER A 70 -13.96 4.98 22.36
N GLU A 71 -15.29 4.88 22.44
CA GLU A 71 -16.09 4.12 21.46
C GLU A 71 -15.86 4.55 20.01
N LYS A 72 -15.45 5.80 19.78
CA LYS A 72 -15.26 6.37 18.44
C LYS A 72 -13.82 6.73 18.13
N ALA A 73 -12.93 6.78 19.10
CA ALA A 73 -11.55 7.20 18.91
C ALA A 73 -10.56 6.09 19.26
N ALA A 74 -9.51 5.97 18.48
CA ALA A 74 -8.42 5.03 18.73
C ALA A 74 -7.06 5.64 18.39
N LEU A 75 -6.05 5.33 19.20
CA LEU A 75 -4.65 5.62 18.95
C LEU A 75 -4.00 4.38 18.33
N SER A 76 -3.45 4.51 17.14
CA SER A 76 -2.55 3.51 16.55
C SER A 76 -1.13 4.04 16.58
N TYR A 77 -0.14 3.18 16.78
CA TYR A 77 1.26 3.59 16.70
C TYR A 77 2.12 2.49 16.10
N SER A 78 3.16 2.90 15.40
CA SER A 78 4.20 2.03 14.87
C SER A 78 5.56 2.65 15.17
N ALA A 79 6.46 1.89 15.77
CA ALA A 79 7.85 2.26 15.98
C ALA A 79 8.72 1.15 15.40
N GLU A 80 9.71 1.52 14.59
CA GLU A 80 10.57 0.57 13.91
C GLU A 80 12.03 1.02 14.00
N TYR A 81 12.91 0.09 14.35
CA TYR A 81 14.33 0.20 14.10
C TYR A 81 14.72 -0.87 13.09
N VAL A 82 15.44 -0.51 12.04
CA VAL A 82 15.92 -1.46 11.05
C VAL A 82 17.29 -1.06 10.55
N ARG A 83 18.19 -2.04 10.44
CA ARG A 83 19.45 -1.89 9.74
C ARG A 83 19.36 -2.57 8.39
N PHE A 84 19.61 -1.79 7.35
CA PHE A 84 19.67 -2.19 5.95
C PHE A 84 21.12 -2.37 5.53
N GLU A 85 21.40 -3.56 5.02
CA GLU A 85 22.71 -3.92 4.47
C GLU A 85 22.52 -4.71 3.19
N ARG A 86 23.52 -4.77 2.32
CA ARG A 86 23.51 -5.72 1.21
C ARG A 86 24.92 -6.15 0.80
N ASP A 87 25.01 -7.29 0.12
CA ASP A 87 26.29 -7.75 -0.41
C ASP A 87 26.74 -6.85 -1.57
N ARG A 88 27.97 -6.36 -1.48
CA ARG A 88 28.57 -5.39 -2.40
C ARG A 88 29.32 -6.03 -3.57
N LYS A 89 29.30 -7.36 -3.70
CA LYS A 89 29.95 -8.13 -4.77
C LYS A 89 29.53 -7.64 -6.17
N ASP A 90 30.50 -7.03 -6.84
CA ASP A 90 30.77 -6.87 -8.29
C ASP A 90 29.66 -6.50 -9.29
N PHE A 91 28.42 -6.23 -8.85
CA PHE A 91 27.39 -5.66 -9.73
C PHE A 91 27.59 -4.15 -10.00
N PHE A 92 28.22 -3.43 -9.08
CA PHE A 92 28.38 -1.98 -9.20
C PHE A 92 29.64 -1.67 -10.00
N SER A 93 29.46 -1.05 -11.17
CA SER A 93 30.56 -0.63 -12.05
C SER A 93 31.44 0.47 -11.44
N ASN A 94 30.96 1.17 -10.40
CA ASN A 94 31.65 2.24 -9.72
C ASN A 94 31.59 2.06 -8.20
N SER A 95 32.75 2.14 -7.53
CA SER A 95 32.84 2.07 -6.06
C SER A 95 32.15 3.25 -5.36
N ALA A 96 32.00 4.39 -6.05
CA ALA A 96 31.30 5.59 -5.56
C ALA A 96 29.80 5.60 -5.88
N ASP A 97 29.24 4.50 -6.39
CA ASP A 97 27.81 4.42 -6.71
C ASP A 97 26.96 4.53 -5.43
N ILE A 98 26.20 5.63 -5.29
CA ILE A 98 25.30 5.93 -4.18
C ILE A 98 24.31 4.80 -3.91
N LEU A 99 24.02 3.96 -4.90
CA LEU A 99 23.17 2.81 -4.70
C LEU A 99 23.74 1.86 -3.63
N ARG A 100 25.06 1.80 -3.42
CA ARG A 100 25.77 0.93 -2.45
C ARG A 100 25.64 1.38 -0.98
N THR A 101 24.76 2.34 -0.70
CA THR A 101 24.51 2.87 0.64
C THR A 101 23.90 1.82 1.56
N ASP A 102 24.48 1.67 2.74
CA ASP A 102 23.83 0.97 3.86
C ASP A 102 23.21 2.01 4.81
N ALA A 103 22.22 1.61 5.61
CA ALA A 103 21.59 2.56 6.53
C ALA A 103 20.99 1.91 7.77
N GLN A 104 20.91 2.68 8.84
CA GLN A 104 20.04 2.39 9.96
C GLN A 104 18.88 3.38 9.95
N ARG A 105 17.66 2.90 10.11
CA ARG A 105 16.46 3.73 10.18
C ARG A 105 15.78 3.54 11.53
N VAL A 106 15.47 4.66 12.18
CA VAL A 106 14.48 4.74 13.26
C VAL A 106 13.25 5.42 12.70
N HIS A 107 12.09 4.78 12.82
CA HIS A 107 10.81 5.29 12.34
C HIS A 107 9.77 5.29 13.45
N PHE A 108 8.97 6.35 13.52
CA PHE A 108 7.87 6.48 14.45
C PHE A 108 6.65 7.08 13.74
N ARG A 109 5.48 6.44 13.92
CA ARG A 109 4.22 6.82 13.29
C ARG A 109 3.01 6.61 14.20
N PRO A 110 2.70 7.58 15.08
CA PRO A 110 1.45 7.61 15.80
C PRO A 110 0.33 8.19 14.92
N SER A 111 -0.88 7.66 15.11
CA SER A 111 -2.10 8.03 14.39
C SER A 111 -3.28 8.05 15.35
N ILE A 112 -4.04 9.14 15.35
CA ILE A 112 -5.32 9.22 16.05
C ILE A 112 -6.43 9.15 15.03
N THR A 113 -7.32 8.19 15.21
CA THR A 113 -8.50 7.98 14.36
C THR A 113 -9.76 8.33 15.12
N HIS A 114 -10.73 8.94 14.44
CA HIS A 114 -12.08 9.12 14.94
C HIS A 114 -13.08 8.58 13.90
N ARG A 115 -13.90 7.62 14.29
CA ARG A 115 -14.83 6.89 13.43
C ARG A 115 -16.26 7.21 13.81
N ASN A 116 -17.04 7.64 12.83
CA ASN A 116 -18.47 7.87 12.99
C ASN A 116 -19.23 7.10 11.91
N SER A 117 -19.90 6.03 12.31
CA SER A 117 -20.69 5.19 11.42
C SER A 117 -22.19 5.28 11.74
N ARG A 118 -23.00 5.19 10.69
CA ARG A 118 -24.46 5.09 10.72
C ARG A 118 -24.87 4.02 9.71
N PRO A 119 -26.10 3.46 9.79
CA PRO A 119 -26.56 2.46 8.82
C PRO A 119 -26.52 2.92 7.36
N TRP A 120 -26.59 4.23 7.11
CA TRP A 120 -26.61 4.84 5.78
C TRP A 120 -25.26 5.42 5.33
N GLY A 121 -24.22 5.35 6.15
CA GLY A 121 -22.91 5.88 5.77
C GLY A 121 -21.90 6.01 6.91
N PHE A 122 -20.73 6.51 6.58
CA PHE A 122 -19.65 6.73 7.55
C PHE A 122 -18.84 7.99 7.25
N MET A 123 -18.16 8.47 8.28
CA MET A 123 -17.12 9.49 8.18
C MET A 123 -16.02 9.17 9.21
N ASN A 124 -14.83 8.92 8.70
CA ASN A 124 -13.64 8.62 9.48
C ASN A 124 -12.61 9.74 9.26
N SER A 125 -12.16 10.36 10.35
CA SER A 125 -11.04 11.30 10.31
C SER A 125 -9.81 10.66 10.95
N GLU A 126 -8.64 10.97 10.40
CA GLU A 126 -7.38 10.45 10.89
C GLU A 126 -6.29 11.51 10.79
N LEU A 127 -5.53 11.69 11.87
CA LEU A 127 -4.35 12.52 11.94
C LEU A 127 -3.15 11.66 12.31
N THR A 128 -2.14 11.67 11.46
CA THR A 128 -0.93 10.85 11.59
C THR A 128 0.29 11.75 11.55
N LEU A 129 1.21 11.53 12.49
CA LEU A 129 2.57 12.06 12.42
C LEU A 129 3.47 10.97 11.85
N TRP A 130 4.29 11.31 10.88
CA TRP A 130 5.31 10.43 10.32
C TRP A 130 6.67 11.02 10.62
N HIS A 131 7.56 10.25 11.24
CA HIS A 131 8.95 10.64 11.43
C HIS A 131 9.88 9.48 11.13
N SER A 132 10.82 9.67 10.21
CA SER A 132 11.90 8.72 9.93
C SER A 132 13.24 9.45 10.08
N ASN A 133 14.18 8.86 10.78
CA ASN A 133 15.56 9.31 10.86
C ASN A 133 16.50 8.19 10.37
N TYR A 134 17.55 8.57 9.67
CA TYR A 134 18.49 7.70 9.01
C TYR A 134 19.91 8.03 9.45
N ASP A 135 20.67 6.99 9.74
CA ASP A 135 22.12 7.02 9.80
C ASP A 135 22.64 6.25 8.57
N PHE A 136 23.21 6.98 7.62
CA PHE A 136 23.65 6.44 6.33
C PHE A 136 25.16 6.17 6.32
N ASP A 137 25.55 4.99 5.85
CA ASP A 137 26.94 4.69 5.47
C ASP A 137 27.08 4.78 3.94
N PHE A 138 27.50 5.96 3.48
CA PHE A 138 27.66 6.23 2.06
C PHE A 138 29.03 5.76 1.54
N PRO A 139 29.10 5.24 0.30
CA PRO A 139 30.38 4.96 -0.35
C PRO A 139 31.21 6.23 -0.52
N THR A 140 32.53 6.11 -0.37
CA THR A 140 33.45 7.23 -0.55
C THR A 140 33.33 7.84 -1.95
N GLY A 141 33.07 9.15 -2.03
CA GLY A 141 32.93 9.89 -3.28
C GLY A 141 31.51 9.89 -3.88
N ALA A 142 30.52 9.28 -3.22
CA ALA A 142 29.13 9.39 -3.63
C ALA A 142 28.59 10.82 -3.41
N ASP A 143 27.71 11.29 -4.30
CA ASP A 143 27.01 12.57 -4.13
C ASP A 143 25.83 12.40 -3.17
N THR A 144 25.93 13.04 -2.01
CA THR A 144 24.93 12.97 -0.92
C THR A 144 24.18 14.28 -0.71
N SER A 145 24.43 15.29 -1.56
CA SER A 145 23.98 16.68 -1.36
C SER A 145 22.47 16.88 -1.19
N ASN A 146 21.66 15.93 -1.67
CA ASN A 146 20.19 16.01 -1.66
C ASN A 146 19.52 14.86 -0.90
N ILE A 147 20.26 14.16 -0.03
CA ILE A 147 19.72 13.06 0.78
C ILE A 147 19.51 13.55 2.21
N PRO A 148 18.26 13.79 2.64
CA PRO A 148 18.01 14.19 4.01
C PRO A 148 18.19 13.01 4.97
N ASP A 149 18.81 13.26 6.11
CA ASP A 149 18.96 12.32 7.23
C ASP A 149 17.63 12.07 7.99
N SER A 150 16.62 12.89 7.74
CA SER A 150 15.36 12.84 8.45
C SER A 150 14.20 13.35 7.60
N VAL A 151 13.02 12.77 7.83
CA VAL A 151 11.79 13.18 7.17
C VAL A 151 10.68 13.19 8.20
N THR A 152 10.05 14.34 8.36
CA THR A 152 8.86 14.52 9.18
C THR A 152 7.71 14.95 8.29
N ALA A 153 6.58 14.27 8.39
CA ALA A 153 5.36 14.63 7.69
C ALA A 153 4.13 14.60 8.61
N GLY A 154 3.27 15.60 8.46
CA GLY A 154 1.93 15.62 9.03
C GLY A 154 0.94 15.15 7.98
N ILE A 155 0.13 14.15 8.31
CA ILE A 155 -0.83 13.52 7.40
C ILE A 155 -2.22 13.65 8.01
N ALA A 156 -3.11 14.37 7.34
CA ALA A 156 -4.51 14.50 7.71
C ALA A 156 -5.38 13.88 6.62
N SER A 157 -6.37 13.07 7.02
CA SER A 157 -7.31 12.48 6.08
C SER A 157 -8.73 12.45 6.62
N ILE A 158 -9.69 12.59 5.70
CA ILE A 158 -11.11 12.37 5.93
C ILE A 158 -11.59 11.39 4.88
N ASP A 159 -12.15 10.27 5.32
CA ASP A 159 -12.69 9.21 4.48
C ASP A 159 -14.17 9.03 4.80
N SER A 160 -15.04 9.26 3.81
CA SER A 160 -16.48 9.20 3.96
C SER A 160 -17.14 8.39 2.85
N GLY A 161 -18.28 7.79 3.18
CA GLY A 161 -19.06 7.02 2.22
C GLY A 161 -20.53 6.97 2.61
N LEU A 162 -21.37 6.69 1.62
CA LEU A 162 -22.81 6.51 1.79
C LEU A 162 -23.23 5.14 1.25
N TYR A 163 -24.35 4.64 1.76
CA TYR A 163 -24.95 3.39 1.33
C TYR A 163 -26.37 3.66 0.81
N PHE A 164 -26.63 3.28 -0.44
CA PHE A 164 -27.94 3.36 -1.05
C PHE A 164 -28.35 1.99 -1.59
N ASP A 165 -29.51 1.50 -1.17
CA ASP A 165 -30.06 0.24 -1.66
C ASP A 165 -31.35 0.51 -2.44
N ARG A 166 -31.55 -0.24 -3.52
CA ARG A 166 -32.82 -0.28 -4.24
C ARG A 166 -33.12 -1.69 -4.74
N ASP A 167 -34.39 -2.05 -4.69
CA ASP A 167 -34.87 -3.27 -5.35
C ASP A 167 -35.46 -2.93 -6.71
N PHE A 168 -35.23 -3.80 -7.70
CA PHE A 168 -35.82 -3.68 -9.03
C PHE A 168 -36.03 -5.05 -9.67
N THR A 169 -36.98 -5.15 -10.58
CA THR A 169 -37.27 -6.39 -11.33
C THR A 169 -36.79 -6.23 -12.77
N LEU A 170 -36.05 -7.22 -13.28
CA LEU A 170 -35.57 -7.28 -14.66
C LEU A 170 -35.69 -8.72 -15.17
N ALA A 171 -36.38 -8.92 -16.30
CA ALA A 171 -36.60 -10.24 -16.90
C ALA A 171 -37.10 -11.30 -15.90
N ASP A 172 -38.21 -10.99 -15.21
CA ASP A 172 -38.89 -11.84 -14.21
C ASP A 172 -38.05 -12.29 -13.00
N SER A 173 -36.89 -11.65 -12.82
CA SER A 173 -36.02 -11.85 -11.68
C SER A 173 -35.97 -10.57 -10.84
N ASP A 174 -36.11 -10.72 -9.54
CA ASP A 174 -35.95 -9.62 -8.59
C ASP A 174 -34.48 -9.45 -8.26
N TYR A 175 -34.01 -8.21 -8.21
CA TYR A 175 -32.64 -7.83 -7.88
C TYR A 175 -32.65 -6.82 -6.75
N SER A 176 -31.64 -6.90 -5.88
CA SER A 176 -31.26 -5.83 -4.98
C SER A 176 -29.95 -5.23 -5.45
N GLN A 177 -29.88 -3.91 -5.57
CA GLN A 177 -28.68 -3.19 -5.97
C GLN A 177 -28.25 -2.23 -4.87
N SER A 178 -26.99 -2.35 -4.46
CA SER A 178 -26.32 -1.35 -3.65
C SER A 178 -25.55 -0.37 -4.53
N LEU A 179 -25.50 0.89 -4.10
CA LEU A 179 -24.68 1.96 -4.65
C LEU A 179 -23.94 2.63 -3.50
N GLU A 180 -22.62 2.65 -3.60
CA GLU A 180 -21.71 3.05 -2.53
C GLU A 180 -20.74 4.12 -3.05
N PRO A 181 -21.14 5.40 -3.07
CA PRO A 181 -20.21 6.49 -3.33
C PRO A 181 -19.30 6.70 -2.11
N ARG A 182 -18.02 6.94 -2.37
CA ARG A 182 -16.97 7.19 -1.38
C ARG A 182 -16.13 8.40 -1.79
N LEU A 183 -15.82 9.25 -0.82
CA LEU A 183 -14.94 10.41 -0.96
C LEU A 183 -13.83 10.31 0.08
N MET A 184 -12.59 10.49 -0.37
CA MET A 184 -11.44 10.64 0.50
C MET A 184 -10.72 11.94 0.21
N LEU A 185 -10.52 12.73 1.26
CA LEU A 185 -9.68 13.92 1.27
C LEU A 185 -8.39 13.59 2.00
N LEU A 186 -7.26 13.90 1.38
CA LEU A 186 -5.93 13.65 1.91
C LEU A 186 -5.08 14.92 1.79
N HIS A 187 -4.47 15.29 2.90
CA HIS A 187 -3.50 16.37 2.95
C HIS A 187 -2.24 15.92 3.69
N VAL A 188 -1.09 16.08 3.05
CA VAL A 188 0.21 15.68 3.56
C VAL A 188 1.19 16.83 3.36
N GLU A 189 1.71 17.33 4.48
CA GLU A 189 2.80 18.30 4.53
C GLU A 189 4.07 17.61 5.03
N LYS A 190 5.23 17.93 4.46
CA LYS A 190 6.51 17.38 4.90
C LYS A 190 7.60 18.44 4.92
N ASN A 191 8.58 18.28 5.80
CA ASN A 191 9.66 19.26 6.01
C ASN A 191 10.77 19.20 4.94
N ASN A 192 11.15 17.98 4.53
CA ASN A 192 12.30 17.74 3.67
C ASN A 192 11.85 17.13 2.34
N GLN A 193 12.46 17.61 1.25
CA GLN A 193 12.25 17.00 -0.05
C GLN A 193 13.06 15.72 -0.13
N GLN A 194 12.39 14.65 -0.54
CA GLN A 194 13.02 13.35 -0.68
C GLN A 194 13.43 13.12 -2.14
N PRO A 195 14.62 12.55 -2.40
CA PRO A 195 15.14 12.32 -3.75
C PRO A 195 14.20 11.46 -4.61
N THR A 196 14.33 11.55 -5.94
CA THR A 196 13.60 10.65 -6.85
C THR A 196 14.22 9.26 -6.84
N LEU A 197 13.49 8.24 -7.30
CA LEU A 197 14.01 6.87 -7.37
C LEU A 197 15.20 6.73 -8.33
N ASP A 198 15.33 7.66 -9.28
CA ASP A 198 16.47 7.71 -10.21
C ASP A 198 17.75 8.22 -9.53
N SER A 199 17.62 9.09 -8.52
CA SER A 199 18.76 9.67 -7.81
C SER A 199 19.12 8.92 -6.52
N PHE A 200 18.15 8.24 -5.90
CA PHE A 200 18.38 7.42 -4.71
C PHE A 200 17.36 6.28 -4.63
N ARG A 201 17.85 5.04 -4.50
CA ARG A 201 16.98 3.89 -4.24
C ARG A 201 16.72 3.74 -2.75
N TYR A 202 15.45 3.81 -2.38
CA TYR A 202 14.98 3.46 -1.06
C TYR A 202 15.14 1.95 -0.78
N PHE A 203 15.17 1.55 0.49
CA PHE A 203 15.52 0.22 0.96
C PHE A 203 14.34 -0.75 0.91
N ASP A 204 13.21 -0.35 1.51
CA ASP A 204 12.00 -1.15 1.63
C ASP A 204 10.76 -0.54 0.99
N THR A 205 10.93 0.53 0.23
CA THR A 205 9.84 1.24 -0.43
C THR A 205 9.71 0.91 -1.91
N SER A 206 8.48 0.65 -2.32
CA SER A 206 8.03 0.59 -3.70
C SER A 206 6.72 1.35 -3.87
N GLN A 207 6.46 1.90 -5.06
CA GLN A 207 5.19 2.56 -5.34
C GLN A 207 4.07 1.51 -5.43
N LEU A 208 2.94 1.78 -4.80
CA LEU A 208 1.78 0.90 -4.95
C LEU A 208 1.26 0.95 -6.39
N SER A 209 0.96 -0.22 -6.96
CA SER A 209 0.35 -0.31 -8.28
C SER A 209 -1.03 0.34 -8.28
N PHE A 210 -1.43 0.90 -9.41
CA PHE A 210 -2.73 1.54 -9.55
C PHE A 210 -3.86 0.49 -9.50
N SER A 211 -4.72 0.57 -8.49
CA SER A 211 -5.89 -0.31 -8.30
C SER A 211 -7.00 0.42 -7.55
N TYR A 212 -8.25 -0.06 -7.62
CA TYR A 212 -9.38 0.52 -6.87
C TYR A 212 -9.08 0.64 -5.36
N ASN A 213 -8.47 -0.40 -4.78
CA ASN A 213 -8.16 -0.43 -3.35
C ASN A 213 -7.06 0.58 -2.99
N ASN A 214 -6.04 0.73 -3.84
CA ASN A 214 -4.91 1.61 -3.57
C ASN A 214 -5.23 3.10 -3.82
N LEU A 215 -6.35 3.42 -4.47
CA LEU A 215 -6.79 4.82 -4.68
C LEU A 215 -7.18 5.54 -3.38
N PHE A 216 -7.62 4.77 -2.39
CA PHE A 216 -7.95 5.26 -1.05
C PHE A 216 -6.81 5.01 -0.05
N ASP A 217 -5.62 4.66 -0.55
CA ASP A 217 -4.43 4.56 0.29
C ASP A 217 -3.88 5.96 0.62
N ARG A 218 -3.46 6.16 1.87
CA ARG A 218 -2.99 7.46 2.37
C ARG A 218 -1.53 7.73 2.03
N TYR A 219 -0.75 6.68 1.77
CA TYR A 219 0.70 6.76 1.65
C TYR A 219 1.14 6.60 0.20
N GLY A 220 0.48 5.74 -0.58
CA GLY A 220 0.79 5.46 -1.99
C GLY A 220 2.07 4.65 -2.21
N TRP A 221 2.77 4.31 -1.12
CA TRP A 221 4.05 3.63 -1.09
C TRP A 221 4.01 2.49 -0.06
N SER A 222 4.78 1.44 -0.32
CA SER A 222 5.13 0.46 0.70
C SER A 222 6.33 0.94 1.54
N GLY A 223 6.56 0.27 2.67
CA GLY A 223 7.69 0.59 3.55
C GLY A 223 7.54 1.94 4.27
N ASN A 224 8.63 2.39 4.89
CA ASN A 224 8.67 3.65 5.63
C ASN A 224 9.73 4.63 5.08
N ASP A 225 10.22 4.39 3.87
CA ASP A 225 11.27 5.24 3.29
C ASP A 225 10.74 6.49 2.60
N ARG A 226 9.53 6.47 2.05
CA ARG A 226 9.01 7.59 1.26
C ARG A 226 7.61 8.02 1.66
N VAL A 227 7.45 9.33 1.77
CA VAL A 227 6.15 10.00 1.90
C VAL A 227 6.08 11.17 0.91
N SER A 228 5.00 11.20 0.13
CA SER A 228 4.75 12.27 -0.83
C SER A 228 3.99 13.41 -0.16
N ALA A 229 4.44 14.66 -0.38
CA ALA A 229 3.57 15.82 -0.12
C ALA A 229 2.37 15.73 -1.06
N THR A 230 1.15 15.89 -0.55
CA THR A 230 -0.06 15.58 -1.32
C THR A 230 -1.23 16.42 -0.84
N SER A 231 -1.97 16.99 -1.79
CA SER A 231 -3.31 17.53 -1.59
C SER A 231 -4.21 16.89 -2.63
N GLN A 232 -5.05 15.96 -2.18
CA GLN A 232 -5.81 15.08 -3.07
C GLN A 232 -7.25 14.87 -2.60
N ALA A 233 -8.16 14.85 -3.58
CA ALA A 233 -9.52 14.34 -3.42
C ALA A 233 -9.70 13.12 -4.34
N THR A 234 -10.08 12.00 -3.74
CA THR A 234 -10.42 10.76 -4.45
C THR A 234 -11.91 10.50 -4.31
N ILE A 235 -12.60 10.38 -5.44
CA ILE A 235 -14.01 9.99 -5.50
C ILE A 235 -14.10 8.63 -6.19
N GLY A 236 -14.77 7.68 -5.56
CA GLY A 236 -15.10 6.39 -6.17
C GLY A 236 -16.56 6.06 -5.95
N VAL A 237 -17.14 5.35 -6.90
CA VAL A 237 -18.49 4.80 -6.78
C VAL A 237 -18.40 3.32 -7.10
N SER A 238 -18.89 2.48 -6.19
CA SER A 238 -19.13 1.06 -6.43
C SER A 238 -20.62 0.78 -6.48
N SER A 239 -21.02 -0.12 -7.37
CA SER A 239 -22.37 -0.70 -7.33
C SER A 239 -22.28 -2.21 -7.44
N ALA A 240 -23.07 -2.89 -6.61
CA ALA A 240 -23.20 -4.34 -6.65
C ALA A 240 -24.68 -4.71 -6.78
N SER A 241 -24.99 -5.60 -7.71
CA SER A 241 -26.33 -6.15 -7.87
C SER A 241 -26.34 -7.63 -7.48
N MET A 242 -27.33 -8.02 -6.70
CA MET A 242 -27.57 -9.40 -6.27
C MET A 242 -28.97 -9.84 -6.70
N ILE A 243 -29.11 -11.07 -7.20
CA ILE A 243 -30.43 -11.64 -7.50
C ILE A 243 -31.10 -12.02 -6.17
N ASN A 244 -32.29 -11.44 -5.94
CA ASN A 244 -33.18 -11.82 -4.87
C ASN A 244 -33.86 -13.13 -5.27
N ALA A 245 -33.20 -14.26 -5.00
CA ALA A 245 -33.86 -15.56 -5.09
C ALA A 245 -34.91 -15.62 -3.99
N ALA A 246 -36.15 -15.23 -4.30
CA ALA A 246 -37.27 -15.51 -3.44
C ALA A 246 -37.31 -17.02 -3.17
N LEU A 247 -37.38 -17.40 -1.89
CA LEU A 247 -37.92 -18.71 -1.47
C LEU A 247 -39.39 -18.74 -1.93
N ARG A 248 -39.65 -18.89 -3.23
CA ARG A 248 -40.99 -19.13 -3.75
C ARG A 248 -41.42 -20.47 -3.15
N LYS A 249 -42.38 -20.42 -2.22
CA LYS A 249 -43.07 -21.62 -1.72
C LYS A 249 -43.48 -22.48 -2.92
N PRO A 250 -43.19 -23.79 -2.93
CA PRO A 250 -43.49 -24.63 -4.07
C PRO A 250 -45.00 -24.76 -4.23
N ALA A 251 -45.53 -24.34 -5.38
CA ALA A 251 -46.84 -24.80 -5.82
C ALA A 251 -46.69 -26.31 -6.14
N LEU A 252 -47.40 -27.14 -5.39
CA LEU A 252 -47.47 -28.59 -5.56
C LEU A 252 -48.02 -28.96 -6.94
N LEU A 253 -47.18 -29.54 -7.80
CA LEU A 253 -47.60 -30.62 -8.71
C LEU A 253 -46.40 -31.51 -9.13
N SER A 254 -46.32 -32.67 -8.46
CA SER A 254 -45.73 -33.97 -8.84
C SER A 254 -44.38 -34.08 -9.61
N LEU A 255 -43.38 -34.54 -8.84
CA LEU A 255 -42.31 -35.51 -9.11
C LEU A 255 -41.30 -35.28 -10.27
N LYS A 256 -40.12 -34.75 -9.91
CA LYS A 256 -38.78 -35.27 -10.32
C LYS A 256 -37.68 -34.64 -9.44
N PRO A 257 -36.51 -35.29 -9.28
CA PRO A 257 -35.58 -35.03 -8.18
C PRO A 257 -34.91 -33.65 -8.24
N ILE A 258 -34.72 -33.10 -7.04
CA ILE A 258 -34.18 -31.78 -6.73
C ILE A 258 -32.70 -31.72 -7.11
N THR A 259 -32.36 -30.83 -8.05
CA THR A 259 -30.99 -30.33 -8.23
C THR A 259 -30.92 -28.93 -7.60
N PRO A 260 -29.97 -28.64 -6.69
CA PRO A 260 -29.87 -27.31 -6.09
C PRO A 260 -29.31 -26.30 -7.11
N GLN A 261 -30.17 -25.47 -7.68
CA GLN A 261 -29.81 -24.28 -8.44
C GLN A 261 -29.63 -23.10 -7.47
N THR A 262 -28.50 -23.06 -6.76
CA THR A 262 -28.06 -21.85 -6.03
C THR A 262 -26.84 -21.26 -6.71
N GLY A 263 -27.06 -20.55 -7.81
CA GLY A 263 -26.06 -19.67 -8.41
C GLY A 263 -26.43 -18.22 -8.13
N LYS A 264 -25.86 -17.61 -7.09
CA LYS A 264 -25.92 -16.15 -6.91
C LYS A 264 -24.96 -15.53 -7.93
N ALA A 265 -25.48 -14.73 -8.87
CA ALA A 265 -24.66 -13.92 -9.76
C ALA A 265 -24.51 -12.52 -9.14
N MET A 266 -23.28 -12.05 -9.00
CA MET A 266 -22.94 -10.70 -8.54
C MET A 266 -22.31 -9.95 -9.71
N ILE A 267 -22.88 -8.80 -10.06
CA ILE A 267 -22.33 -7.87 -11.07
C ILE A 267 -21.85 -6.64 -10.32
N CYS A 268 -20.55 -6.33 -10.45
CA CYS A 268 -19.94 -5.14 -9.84
C CYS A 268 -19.49 -4.16 -10.92
N ALA A 269 -19.82 -2.87 -10.74
CA ALA A 269 -19.32 -1.77 -11.56
C ALA A 269 -18.65 -0.70 -10.68
N GLN A 270 -17.50 -0.19 -11.12
CA GLN A 270 -16.73 0.85 -10.41
C GLN A 270 -16.41 2.02 -11.34
N ALA A 271 -16.63 3.26 -10.90
CA ALA A 271 -16.28 4.50 -11.60
C ALA A 271 -15.56 5.48 -10.66
N ILE A 272 -14.51 6.16 -11.14
CA ILE A 272 -13.58 6.92 -10.29
C ILE A 272 -13.18 8.25 -10.92
N LEU A 273 -13.05 9.28 -10.07
CA LEU A 273 -12.44 10.57 -10.37
C LEU A 273 -11.43 10.94 -9.27
N THR A 274 -10.18 11.16 -9.64
CA THR A 274 -9.15 11.71 -8.73
C THR A 274 -8.71 13.08 -9.21
N VAL A 275 -8.70 14.06 -8.30
CA VAL A 275 -8.15 15.40 -8.54
C VAL A 275 -6.98 15.62 -7.60
N MET A 276 -5.80 15.87 -8.17
CA MET A 276 -4.58 16.18 -7.43
C MET A 276 -4.20 17.65 -7.69
N SER A 277 -3.89 18.40 -6.63
CA SER A 277 -3.21 19.69 -6.76
C SER A 277 -1.76 19.55 -6.25
N PRO A 278 -0.77 20.15 -6.92
CA PRO A 278 0.57 20.24 -6.35
C PRO A 278 0.51 21.08 -5.07
N ALA A 279 1.22 20.65 -4.03
CA ALA A 279 1.39 21.42 -2.80
C ALA A 279 2.12 22.75 -3.10
N PRO A 280 1.79 23.86 -2.42
CA PRO A 280 2.51 25.12 -2.59
C PRO A 280 3.98 24.95 -2.17
N THR A 281 4.90 25.06 -3.12
CA THR A 281 6.34 25.13 -2.81
C THR A 281 6.68 26.55 -2.38
N TRP A 282 7.04 26.74 -1.11
CA TRP A 282 7.61 28.01 -0.66
C TRP A 282 9.06 28.11 -1.14
N HIS A 283 9.29 28.91 -2.18
CA HIS A 283 10.64 29.32 -2.58
C HIS A 283 10.98 30.65 -1.93
N TYR A 284 11.97 30.65 -1.01
CA TYR A 284 12.66 31.88 -0.64
C TYR A 284 13.54 32.31 -1.81
N TRP A 285 13.10 33.32 -2.57
CA TRP A 285 13.92 33.96 -3.58
C TRP A 285 14.38 35.33 -3.07
N ARG A 286 15.71 35.52 -3.01
CA ARG A 286 16.30 36.85 -2.92
C ARG A 286 16.13 37.52 -4.28
N SER A 287 15.42 38.65 -4.27
CA SER A 287 15.31 39.69 -5.30
C SER A 287 14.58 39.36 -6.62
N GLY A 288 13.48 40.08 -6.88
CA GLY A 288 13.03 40.43 -8.24
C GLY A 288 11.68 39.81 -8.66
N ILE A 289 10.67 40.66 -8.83
CA ILE A 289 9.31 40.31 -9.27
C ILE A 289 9.27 40.03 -10.78
N SER A 290 8.65 38.93 -11.18
CA SER A 290 8.13 38.68 -12.53
C SER A 290 7.02 37.61 -12.45
N PRO A 291 5.81 37.83 -13.02
CA PRO A 291 4.73 36.87 -12.96
C PRO A 291 4.94 35.78 -14.01
N ARG A 292 5.19 34.54 -13.59
CA ARG A 292 5.16 33.39 -14.50
C ARG A 292 4.13 32.36 -14.03
N HIS A 293 3.13 32.20 -14.90
CA HIS A 293 2.09 31.17 -14.99
C HIS A 293 2.26 29.96 -14.06
N PHE A 294 1.29 29.80 -13.15
CA PHE A 294 1.06 28.55 -12.45
C PHE A 294 0.55 27.50 -13.45
N ALA A 295 1.41 26.56 -13.84
CA ALA A 295 0.99 25.37 -14.56
C ALA A 295 0.36 24.38 -13.56
N TYR A 296 -0.97 24.42 -13.44
CA TYR A 296 -1.72 23.40 -12.70
C TYR A 296 -1.74 22.12 -13.53
N VAL A 297 -0.94 21.12 -13.15
CA VAL A 297 -1.02 19.78 -13.77
C VAL A 297 -2.10 18.98 -13.04
N THR A 298 -3.34 19.11 -13.50
CA THR A 298 -4.44 18.24 -13.07
C THR A 298 -4.36 16.92 -13.85
N THR A 299 -3.98 15.82 -13.19
CA THR A 299 -4.04 14.50 -13.81
C THR A 299 -5.42 13.89 -13.59
N LEU A 300 -6.20 13.74 -14.66
CA LEU A 300 -7.51 13.07 -14.67
C LEU A 300 -7.34 11.60 -15.06
N LYS A 301 -7.71 10.66 -14.20
CA LYS A 301 -7.76 9.22 -14.53
C LYS A 301 -9.17 8.69 -14.27
N LEU A 302 -9.87 8.31 -15.34
CA LEU A 302 -11.18 7.66 -15.30
C LEU A 302 -10.99 6.15 -15.51
N ILE A 303 -11.45 5.32 -14.57
CA ILE A 303 -11.56 3.87 -14.76
C ILE A 303 -13.03 3.50 -14.71
N VAL A 304 -13.49 2.71 -15.69
CA VAL A 304 -14.74 1.97 -15.62
C VAL A 304 -14.38 0.49 -15.72
N THR A 305 -14.63 -0.28 -14.66
CA THR A 305 -14.44 -1.74 -14.66
C THR A 305 -15.76 -2.43 -14.32
N ALA A 306 -16.13 -3.42 -15.13
CA ALA A 306 -17.27 -4.30 -14.90
C ALA A 306 -16.76 -5.73 -14.77
N SER A 307 -17.14 -6.44 -13.71
CA SER A 307 -16.79 -7.85 -13.53
C SER A 307 -18.02 -8.66 -13.11
N ALA A 308 -18.16 -9.85 -13.70
CA ALA A 308 -19.22 -10.80 -13.40
C ALA A 308 -18.59 -12.05 -12.75
N TRP A 309 -18.97 -12.36 -11.52
CA TRP A 309 -18.51 -13.56 -10.82
C TRP A 309 -19.57 -14.67 -10.98
N LYS A 310 -19.19 -15.79 -11.59
CA LYS A 310 -20.00 -17.02 -11.65
C LYS A 310 -19.30 -18.06 -10.79
N SER A 311 -19.92 -18.53 -9.71
CA SER A 311 -19.31 -19.59 -8.90
C SER A 311 -19.17 -20.86 -9.75
N ARG A 312 -17.93 -21.29 -10.02
CA ARG A 312 -17.66 -22.63 -10.52
C ARG A 312 -17.94 -23.61 -9.39
N THR A 313 -19.04 -24.35 -9.47
CA THR A 313 -19.19 -25.60 -8.73
C THR A 313 -18.17 -26.58 -9.27
N ILE A 314 -17.20 -26.95 -8.43
CA ILE A 314 -16.35 -28.12 -8.65
C ILE A 314 -17.27 -29.33 -8.49
N GLY A 315 -17.44 -30.08 -9.58
CA GLY A 315 -18.06 -31.42 -9.55
C GLY A 315 -17.01 -32.48 -9.30
#